data_AF-A0A349TKW5-F1
#
_entry.id   AF-A0A349TKW5-F1
#
_cell.length_a   1.000
_cell.length_b   1.000
_cell.length_c   1.000
_cell.angle_alpha   90.00
_cell.angle_beta   90.00
_cell.angle_gamma   90.00
#
_symmetry.space_group_name_H-M   'P 1'
#
loop_
_entity.id
_entity.type
_entity.pdbx_description
1 polymer ?
#
loop_
_entity_poly.entity_id
_entity_poly.type
_entity_poly.pdbx_seq_one_letter_code
_entity_poly.pdbx_strand_id
1 'polypeptide(L)'
;MTLPARKLIRLILIISAGFLLQFNSIVALGKFPRADNFALLDQQGRQHELRKYGDSEALVLISVASACESSIENLPEYQLLRTMWERQGIEFLGIAAAPDESLESARLLDELYHFDLPILLDSSQLVAEGLGIEKIGEIVVLDPGKQQMLYRGGLDVGSQADRSESLAAVLNDVAQGIDHQAEMVSAPTAGCTLSFPQKELHLATVPDYVGEVAPILNAKCVSCHVEGGIGPFPMDSHQMVQGWSSMIKEVLMSRRMPPAQVDPHVNHFSNARYLSAAELQTLLHWIDAGAPRGEGGHDPLIRRLEPRPVWELGEPDYIV
;
A
#
# COMPACT_ATOMS: atom_id res chain seq x y z
N MET A 1 62.25 44.46 50.06
CA MET A 1 62.35 43.56 51.22
C MET A 1 60.98 42.97 51.49
N THR A 2 60.91 41.63 51.52
CA THR A 2 59.99 40.76 52.30
C THR A 2 58.46 40.89 52.15
N LEU A 3 57.85 39.81 51.65
CA LEU A 3 56.44 39.39 51.77
C LEU A 3 55.98 39.24 53.24
N PRO A 4 54.66 39.27 53.53
CA PRO A 4 53.90 38.01 53.72
C PRO A 4 52.46 38.05 53.15
N ALA A 5 52.01 37.06 52.37
CA ALA A 5 51.26 35.86 52.78
C ALA A 5 49.88 36.09 53.44
N ARG A 6 48.77 35.73 52.75
CA ARG A 6 47.83 34.66 53.18
C ARG A 6 46.59 34.50 52.28
N LYS A 7 46.39 33.23 51.91
CA LYS A 7 45.14 32.43 51.86
C LYS A 7 44.14 32.57 50.69
N LEU A 8 44.08 31.43 49.98
CA LEU A 8 42.90 30.66 49.55
C LEU A 8 41.76 31.42 48.86
N ILE A 9 41.46 31.03 47.63
CA ILE A 9 40.19 30.38 47.26
C ILE A 9 40.39 29.63 45.93
N ARG A 10 39.87 28.41 45.89
CA ARG A 10 39.87 27.45 44.78
C ARG A 10 38.99 27.95 43.64
N LEU A 11 39.44 27.80 42.39
CA LEU A 11 38.54 27.53 41.29
C LEU A 11 39.23 26.59 40.30
N ILE A 12 38.82 25.32 40.35
CA ILE A 12 39.19 24.28 39.41
C ILE A 12 38.27 24.45 38.18
N LEU A 13 38.86 24.73 37.02
CA LEU A 13 38.20 24.64 35.72
C LEU A 13 38.13 23.16 35.32
N ILE A 14 36.97 22.53 35.53
CA ILE A 14 36.61 21.27 34.87
C ILE A 14 35.93 21.65 33.55
N ILE A 15 36.62 21.41 32.44
CA ILE A 15 36.04 21.44 31.10
C ILE A 15 35.21 20.15 30.98
N SER A 16 33.90 20.25 31.18
CA SER A 16 32.96 19.18 30.83
C SER A 16 32.78 19.14 29.32
N ALA A 17 33.53 18.26 28.66
CA ALA A 17 33.24 17.83 27.30
C ALA A 17 31.92 17.05 27.30
N GLY A 18 30.83 17.75 26.99
CA GLY A 18 29.53 17.15 26.73
C GLY A 18 29.61 16.27 25.48
N PHE A 19 29.67 14.96 25.69
CA PHE A 19 29.56 13.96 24.65
C PHE A 19 28.09 13.92 24.19
N LEU A 20 27.75 14.75 23.21
CA LEU A 20 26.50 14.66 22.46
C LEU A 20 26.54 13.37 21.64
N LEU A 21 26.04 12.28 22.22
CA LEU A 21 25.63 11.09 21.47
C LEU A 21 24.44 11.47 20.59
N GLN A 22 24.75 11.96 19.39
CA GLN A 22 23.78 11.95 18.30
C GLN A 22 23.49 10.48 17.97
N PHE A 23 22.38 9.97 18.49
CA PHE A 23 21.73 8.80 17.92
C PHE A 23 21.19 9.20 16.54
N ASN A 24 22.06 9.17 15.54
CA ASN A 24 21.59 9.00 14.17
C ASN A 24 21.05 7.57 14.09
N SER A 25 19.74 7.43 14.29
CA SER A 25 19.03 6.22 13.90
C SER A 25 19.15 6.10 12.39
N ILE A 26 20.22 5.44 11.92
CA ILE A 26 20.28 4.92 10.56
C ILE A 26 19.22 3.81 10.54
N VAL A 27 18.02 4.15 10.08
CA VAL A 27 17.09 3.13 9.60
C VAL A 27 17.84 2.45 8.46
N ALA A 28 18.23 1.20 8.65
CA ALA A 28 18.73 0.39 7.56
C ALA A 28 17.60 0.29 6.54
N LEU A 29 17.68 1.05 5.44
CA LEU A 29 16.86 0.77 4.27
C LEU A 29 17.16 -0.68 3.91
N GLY A 30 16.15 -1.54 3.99
CA GLY A 30 16.29 -2.91 3.54
C GLY A 30 16.78 -2.90 2.10
N LYS A 31 17.77 -3.74 1.80
CA LYS A 31 18.34 -3.96 0.46
C LYS A 31 17.28 -4.22 -0.61
N PHE A 32 16.14 -4.77 -0.19
CA PHE A 32 14.92 -4.87 -0.97
C PHE A 32 13.81 -4.10 -0.25
N PRO A 33 13.14 -3.14 -0.91
CA PRO A 33 11.94 -2.51 -0.38
C PRO A 33 10.87 -3.57 -0.07
N ARG A 34 10.21 -3.43 1.08
CA ARG A 34 9.08 -4.28 1.43
C ARG A 34 7.86 -3.88 0.61
N ALA A 35 7.17 -4.85 0.02
CA ALA A 35 5.85 -4.65 -0.57
C ALA A 35 4.78 -5.01 0.46
N ASP A 36 3.92 -4.04 0.83
CA ASP A 36 2.79 -4.32 1.69
C ASP A 36 1.81 -5.29 1.02
N ASN A 37 1.07 -6.08 1.82
CA ASN A 37 0.06 -6.95 1.25
C ASN A 37 -1.10 -6.09 0.72
N PHE A 38 -1.60 -6.43 -0.46
CA PHE A 38 -2.73 -5.74 -1.08
C PHE A 38 -3.69 -6.76 -1.69
N ALA A 39 -4.93 -6.34 -1.90
CA ALA A 39 -5.91 -7.06 -2.70
C ALA A 39 -6.66 -6.12 -3.65
N LEU A 40 -6.73 -6.51 -4.92
CA LEU A 40 -7.44 -5.79 -5.97
C LEU A 40 -8.36 -6.74 -6.75
N LEU A 41 -9.36 -6.19 -7.42
CA LEU A 41 -10.17 -6.93 -8.38
C LEU A 41 -9.58 -6.76 -9.77
N ASP A 42 -9.59 -7.81 -10.58
CA ASP A 42 -9.29 -7.72 -12.01
C ASP A 42 -10.52 -7.24 -12.82
N GLN A 43 -10.33 -7.06 -14.13
CA GLN A 43 -11.38 -6.64 -15.05
C GLN A 43 -12.53 -7.67 -15.21
N GLN A 44 -12.35 -8.90 -14.71
CA GLN A 44 -13.38 -9.94 -14.63
C GLN A 44 -14.02 -10.07 -13.24
N GLY A 45 -13.62 -9.25 -12.25
CA GLY A 45 -14.12 -9.28 -10.88
C GLY A 45 -13.50 -10.37 -10.00
N ARG A 46 -12.40 -11.00 -10.43
CA ARG A 46 -11.65 -11.93 -9.59
C ARG A 46 -10.76 -11.15 -8.64
N GLN A 47 -10.66 -11.60 -7.40
CA GLN A 47 -9.78 -10.99 -6.41
C GLN A 47 -8.38 -11.58 -6.46
N HIS A 48 -7.39 -10.69 -6.52
CA HIS A 48 -5.96 -10.99 -6.48
C HIS A 48 -5.38 -10.39 -5.22
N GLU A 49 -4.68 -11.19 -4.41
CA GLU A 49 -4.01 -10.75 -3.19
C GLU A 49 -2.56 -11.20 -3.21
N LEU A 50 -1.60 -10.30 -2.93
CA LEU A 50 -0.16 -10.61 -3.02
C LEU A 50 0.20 -11.90 -2.26
N ARG A 51 -0.23 -12.04 -1.00
CA ARG A 51 0.08 -13.24 -0.19
C ARG A 51 -0.53 -14.54 -0.71
N LYS A 52 -1.58 -14.49 -1.55
CA LYS A 52 -2.16 -15.69 -2.17
C LYS A 52 -1.28 -16.24 -3.30
N TYR A 53 -0.28 -15.48 -3.74
CA TYR A 53 0.75 -15.92 -4.67
C TYR A 53 1.98 -16.51 -3.96
N GLY A 54 1.88 -16.87 -2.67
CA GLY A 54 3.03 -17.36 -1.89
C GLY A 54 3.69 -18.65 -2.40
N ASP A 55 3.02 -19.39 -3.29
CA ASP A 55 3.56 -20.58 -3.96
C ASP A 55 4.22 -20.26 -5.31
N SER A 56 4.10 -19.02 -5.81
CA SER A 56 4.76 -18.54 -7.02
C SER A 56 6.17 -18.06 -6.71
N GLU A 57 7.11 -18.31 -7.61
CA GLU A 57 8.51 -17.87 -7.48
C GLU A 57 8.61 -16.33 -7.55
N ALA A 58 7.79 -15.71 -8.38
CA ALA A 58 7.58 -14.27 -8.39
C ALA A 58 6.21 -13.87 -8.92
N LEU A 59 5.81 -12.65 -8.60
CA LEU A 59 4.69 -11.95 -9.20
C LEU A 59 5.20 -10.70 -9.94
N VAL A 60 4.92 -10.64 -11.24
CA VAL A 60 5.23 -9.51 -12.11
C VAL A 60 3.98 -8.65 -12.28
N LEU A 61 4.07 -7.38 -11.88
CA LEU A 61 3.05 -6.37 -12.10
C LEU A 61 3.50 -5.40 -13.19
N ILE A 62 2.66 -5.20 -14.20
CA ILE A 62 2.93 -4.29 -15.32
C ILE A 62 1.95 -3.13 -15.26
N SER A 63 2.46 -1.92 -15.06
CA SER A 63 1.65 -0.70 -15.09
C SER A 63 1.11 -0.48 -16.49
N VAL A 64 -0.22 -0.44 -16.64
CA VAL A 64 -0.90 -0.27 -17.94
C VAL A 64 -1.93 0.83 -17.86
N ALA A 65 -2.15 1.50 -18.99
CA ALA A 65 -3.24 2.46 -19.15
C ALA A 65 -3.72 2.49 -20.61
N SER A 66 -5.04 2.56 -20.76
CA SER A 66 -5.77 2.67 -22.02
C SER A 66 -5.50 3.98 -22.78
N ALA A 67 -5.12 5.04 -22.07
CA ALA A 67 -4.79 6.34 -22.66
C ALA A 67 -3.30 6.50 -23.03
N CYS A 68 -2.44 5.53 -22.73
CA CYS A 68 -1.00 5.64 -22.95
C CYS A 68 -0.54 4.83 -24.17
N GLU A 69 -0.33 5.50 -25.31
CA GLU A 69 0.08 4.88 -26.57
C GLU A 69 1.37 4.04 -26.43
N SER A 70 2.40 4.55 -25.76
CA SER A 70 3.64 3.78 -25.54
C SER A 70 3.43 2.51 -24.70
N SER A 71 2.41 2.49 -23.83
CA SER A 71 2.06 1.28 -23.09
C SER A 71 1.40 0.26 -23.99
N ILE A 72 0.52 0.73 -24.89
CA ILE A 72 -0.21 -0.10 -25.85
C ILE A 72 0.75 -0.73 -26.86
N GLU A 73 1.73 0.03 -27.35
CA GLU A 73 2.74 -0.46 -28.29
C GLU A 73 3.58 -1.61 -27.73
N ASN A 74 3.81 -1.64 -26.40
CA ASN A 74 4.61 -2.66 -25.73
C ASN A 74 3.81 -3.88 -25.22
N LEU A 75 2.49 -3.93 -25.45
CA LEU A 75 1.67 -5.06 -24.99
C LEU A 75 2.17 -6.41 -25.51
N PRO A 76 2.55 -6.57 -26.80
CA PRO A 76 3.09 -7.82 -27.31
C PRO A 76 4.37 -8.29 -26.60
N GLU A 77 5.24 -7.37 -26.20
CA GLU A 77 6.48 -7.66 -25.48
C GLU A 77 6.19 -8.20 -24.08
N TYR A 78 5.18 -7.65 -23.39
CA TYR A 78 4.74 -8.19 -22.09
C TYR A 78 4.17 -9.60 -22.21
N GLN A 79 3.45 -9.90 -23.29
CA GLN A 79 2.94 -11.25 -23.56
C GLN A 79 4.05 -12.25 -23.85
N LEU A 80 5.09 -11.80 -24.57
CA LEU A 80 6.27 -12.61 -24.80
C LEU A 80 6.98 -12.94 -23.48
N LEU A 81 7.16 -11.94 -22.61
CA LEU A 81 7.72 -12.16 -21.27
C LEU A 81 6.93 -13.21 -20.49
N ARG A 82 5.60 -13.08 -20.45
CA ARG A 82 4.73 -14.09 -19.81
C ARG A 82 4.97 -15.47 -20.41
N THR A 83 4.92 -15.60 -21.74
CA THR A 83 5.09 -16.89 -22.44
C THR A 83 6.43 -17.56 -22.12
N MET A 84 7.49 -16.77 -21.89
CA MET A 84 8.82 -17.27 -21.54
C MET A 84 8.91 -17.78 -20.10
N TRP A 85 8.24 -17.11 -19.16
CA TRP A 85 8.48 -17.28 -17.71
C TRP A 85 7.33 -17.91 -16.93
N GLU A 86 6.09 -17.92 -17.46
CA GLU A 86 4.93 -18.45 -16.72
C GLU A 86 5.10 -19.91 -16.30
N ARG A 87 5.73 -20.73 -17.14
CA ARG A 87 5.96 -22.15 -16.88
C ARG A 87 7.04 -22.41 -15.84
N GLN A 88 7.74 -21.37 -15.42
CA GLN A 88 8.80 -21.40 -14.43
C GLN A 88 8.29 -20.91 -13.05
N GLY A 89 6.97 -20.81 -12.88
CA GLY A 89 6.35 -20.42 -11.61
C GLY A 89 6.24 -18.92 -11.39
N ILE A 90 6.43 -18.11 -12.44
CA ILE A 90 6.33 -16.65 -12.38
C ILE A 90 4.95 -16.21 -12.90
N GLU A 91 4.19 -15.49 -12.08
CA GLU A 91 2.86 -15.00 -12.42
C GLU A 91 2.91 -13.57 -12.98
N PHE A 92 1.99 -13.23 -13.88
CA PHE A 92 1.95 -11.92 -14.54
C PHE A 92 0.56 -11.29 -14.43
N LEU A 93 0.51 -10.02 -14.03
CA LEU A 93 -0.72 -9.22 -13.98
C LEU A 93 -0.43 -7.81 -14.52
N GLY A 94 -1.42 -7.21 -15.18
CA GLY A 94 -1.46 -5.77 -15.39
C GLY A 94 -1.99 -5.05 -14.15
N ILE A 95 -1.62 -3.78 -13.95
CA ILE A 95 -2.24 -2.89 -12.97
C ILE A 95 -2.61 -1.57 -13.63
N ALA A 96 -3.90 -1.24 -13.60
CA ALA A 96 -4.46 0.01 -14.08
C ALA A 96 -4.69 0.95 -12.90
N ALA A 97 -3.83 1.96 -12.78
CA ALA A 97 -3.82 2.91 -11.66
C ALA A 97 -3.88 4.38 -12.10
N ALA A 98 -4.00 4.66 -13.40
CA ALA A 98 -4.12 6.05 -13.84
C ALA A 98 -5.48 6.64 -13.39
N PRO A 99 -5.56 7.93 -13.03
CA PRO A 99 -6.78 8.53 -12.47
C PRO A 99 -8.03 8.45 -13.35
N ASP A 100 -7.83 8.33 -14.66
CA ASP A 100 -8.87 8.24 -15.68
C ASP A 100 -9.21 6.80 -16.09
N GLU A 101 -8.60 5.79 -15.45
CA GLU A 101 -8.94 4.39 -15.67
C GLU A 101 -10.23 3.97 -14.98
N SER A 102 -10.91 3.02 -15.61
CA SER A 102 -12.19 2.45 -15.20
C SER A 102 -12.21 0.95 -15.49
N LEU A 103 -13.20 0.25 -14.96
CA LEU A 103 -13.45 -1.15 -15.29
C LEU A 103 -13.70 -1.32 -16.80
N GLU A 104 -14.43 -0.38 -17.39
CA GLU A 104 -14.77 -0.36 -18.82
C GLU A 104 -13.53 -0.14 -19.70
N SER A 105 -12.64 0.79 -19.34
CA SER A 105 -11.41 1.04 -20.11
C SER A 105 -10.44 -0.13 -20.01
N ALA A 106 -10.31 -0.77 -18.84
CA ALA A 106 -9.49 -1.97 -18.68
C ALA A 106 -10.02 -3.15 -19.51
N ARG A 107 -11.34 -3.37 -19.52
CA ARG A 107 -11.97 -4.39 -20.39
C ARG A 107 -11.77 -4.08 -21.86
N LEU A 108 -11.93 -2.82 -22.26
CA LEU A 108 -11.75 -2.40 -23.64
C LEU A 108 -10.30 -2.57 -24.10
N LEU A 109 -9.32 -2.27 -23.25
CA LEU A 109 -7.90 -2.49 -23.53
C LEU A 109 -7.64 -3.98 -23.83
N ASP A 110 -8.15 -4.87 -22.97
CA ASP A 110 -8.01 -6.31 -23.14
C ASP A 110 -8.73 -6.82 -24.41
N GLU A 111 -9.94 -6.33 -24.68
CA GLU A 111 -10.72 -6.71 -25.87
C GLU A 111 -10.07 -6.26 -27.19
N LEU A 112 -9.55 -5.03 -27.23
CA LEU A 112 -9.00 -4.44 -28.47
C LEU A 112 -7.60 -4.96 -28.79
N TYR A 113 -6.76 -5.14 -27.78
CA TYR A 113 -5.35 -5.47 -27.95
C TYR A 113 -5.01 -6.90 -27.56
N HIS A 114 -6.02 -7.68 -27.13
CA HIS A 114 -5.86 -9.05 -26.67
C HIS A 114 -4.75 -9.17 -25.64
N PHE A 115 -4.74 -8.32 -24.61
CA PHE A 115 -3.62 -8.29 -23.65
C PHE A 115 -3.46 -9.63 -22.93
N ASP A 116 -4.57 -10.37 -22.74
CA ASP A 116 -4.63 -11.76 -22.26
C ASP A 116 -4.08 -11.97 -20.83
N LEU A 117 -3.74 -10.88 -20.13
CA LEU A 117 -3.33 -10.86 -18.74
C LEU A 117 -4.47 -10.29 -17.87
N PRO A 118 -4.67 -10.79 -16.63
CA PRO A 118 -5.56 -10.12 -15.69
C PRO A 118 -5.06 -8.70 -15.40
N ILE A 119 -5.94 -7.71 -15.49
CA ILE A 119 -5.66 -6.29 -15.26
C ILE A 119 -6.32 -5.88 -13.95
N LEU A 120 -5.51 -5.68 -12.92
CA LEU A 120 -5.95 -5.22 -11.62
C LEU A 120 -6.40 -3.76 -11.67
N LEU A 121 -7.55 -3.47 -11.07
CA LEU A 121 -8.09 -2.12 -10.95
C LEU A 121 -7.66 -1.48 -9.63
N ASP A 122 -6.71 -0.55 -9.70
CA ASP A 122 -6.28 0.26 -8.55
C ASP A 122 -6.86 1.68 -8.63
N SER A 123 -8.19 1.79 -8.54
CA SER A 123 -8.90 3.08 -8.58
C SER A 123 -8.56 4.00 -7.40
N SER A 124 -8.00 3.46 -6.32
CA SER A 124 -7.48 4.23 -5.19
C SER A 124 -6.05 4.72 -5.39
N GLN A 125 -5.34 4.15 -6.37
CA GLN A 125 -3.91 4.36 -6.63
C GLN A 125 -2.97 3.95 -5.46
N LEU A 126 -3.50 3.44 -4.35
CA LEU A 126 -2.74 3.15 -3.12
C LEU A 126 -1.75 2.00 -3.31
N VAL A 127 -2.06 1.04 -4.19
CA VAL A 127 -1.17 -0.09 -4.46
C VAL A 127 -0.03 0.36 -5.36
N ALA A 128 -0.33 1.03 -6.47
CA ALA A 128 0.69 1.57 -7.37
C ALA A 128 1.58 2.60 -6.64
N GLU A 129 0.99 3.42 -5.77
CA GLU A 129 1.72 4.34 -4.90
C GLU A 129 2.68 3.59 -3.96
N GLY A 130 2.17 2.59 -3.23
CA GLY A 130 2.96 1.83 -2.26
C GLY A 130 4.09 1.03 -2.90
N LEU A 131 3.92 0.63 -4.15
CA LEU A 131 4.95 -0.01 -4.98
C LEU A 131 5.90 1.01 -5.64
N GLY A 132 5.64 2.30 -5.51
CA GLY A 132 6.49 3.35 -6.07
C GLY A 132 6.53 3.33 -7.60
N ILE A 133 5.43 2.98 -8.26
CA ILE A 133 5.29 3.04 -9.72
C ILE A 133 5.17 4.52 -10.13
N GLU A 134 6.00 4.98 -11.06
CA GLU A 134 6.04 6.38 -11.50
C GLU A 134 5.61 6.55 -12.96
N LYS A 135 5.64 5.46 -13.75
CA LYS A 135 5.29 5.48 -15.17
C LYS A 135 4.34 4.36 -15.57
N ILE A 136 3.58 4.62 -16.63
CA ILE A 136 2.88 3.58 -17.37
C ILE A 136 3.90 2.82 -18.23
N GLY A 137 3.82 1.49 -18.20
CA GLY A 137 4.80 0.57 -18.78
C GLY A 137 5.92 0.15 -17.82
N GLU A 138 5.87 0.63 -16.57
CA GLU A 138 6.80 0.20 -15.53
C GLU A 138 6.42 -1.18 -14.99
N ILE A 139 7.43 -2.02 -14.79
CA ILE A 139 7.33 -3.39 -14.32
C ILE A 139 7.88 -3.44 -12.90
N VAL A 140 7.14 -4.08 -12.03
CA VAL A 140 7.56 -4.42 -10.67
C VAL A 140 7.59 -5.94 -10.53
N VAL A 141 8.71 -6.50 -10.08
CA VAL A 141 8.83 -7.93 -9.76
C VAL A 141 8.86 -8.09 -8.24
N LEU A 142 7.93 -8.88 -7.72
CA LEU A 142 7.76 -9.14 -6.29
C LEU A 142 8.07 -10.60 -5.97
N ASP A 143 8.75 -10.85 -4.86
CA ASP A 143 8.77 -12.14 -4.16
C ASP A 143 7.56 -12.16 -3.21
N PRO A 144 6.48 -12.92 -3.52
CA PRO A 144 5.26 -12.89 -2.71
C PRO A 144 5.44 -13.52 -1.33
N GLY A 145 6.32 -14.52 -1.21
CA GLY A 145 6.60 -15.23 0.03
C GLY A 145 7.37 -14.36 1.03
N LYS A 146 8.37 -13.61 0.56
CA LYS A 146 9.16 -12.67 1.38
C LYS A 146 8.56 -11.27 1.44
N GLN A 147 7.58 -10.97 0.58
CA GLN A 147 7.01 -9.62 0.40
C GLN A 147 8.08 -8.58 0.06
N GLN A 148 8.99 -8.92 -0.86
CA GLN A 148 10.11 -8.08 -1.26
C GLN A 148 10.00 -7.68 -2.72
N MET A 149 10.38 -6.45 -3.02
CA MET A 149 10.51 -5.98 -4.40
C MET A 149 11.90 -6.31 -4.93
N LEU A 150 11.97 -7.11 -5.99
CA LEU A 150 13.21 -7.57 -6.60
C LEU A 150 13.66 -6.67 -7.76
N TYR A 151 12.69 -6.14 -8.51
CA TYR A 151 12.94 -5.27 -9.66
C TYR A 151 11.89 -4.18 -9.77
N ARG A 152 12.32 -3.00 -10.22
CA ARG A 152 11.45 -1.91 -10.66
C ARG A 152 12.06 -1.18 -11.86
N GLY A 153 11.36 -1.17 -12.99
CA GLY A 153 11.85 -0.49 -14.19
C GLY A 153 11.12 -0.88 -15.46
N GLY A 154 11.67 -0.56 -16.63
CA GLY A 154 11.04 -0.84 -17.91
C GLY A 154 11.34 -2.24 -18.44
N LEU A 155 10.95 -2.49 -19.69
CA LEU A 155 11.48 -3.59 -20.48
C LEU A 155 13.00 -3.42 -20.72
N ASP A 156 13.67 -4.52 -21.04
CA ASP A 156 15.08 -4.49 -21.43
C ASP A 156 15.25 -3.77 -22.80
N VAL A 157 15.68 -2.51 -22.80
CA VAL A 157 15.86 -1.72 -24.04
C VAL A 157 17.32 -1.73 -24.52
N GLY A 158 17.56 -2.34 -25.69
CA GLY A 158 18.85 -2.31 -26.39
C GLY A 158 19.97 -3.15 -25.72
N SER A 159 21.17 -3.14 -26.31
CA SER A 159 22.31 -3.97 -25.88
C SER A 159 23.17 -3.34 -24.77
N GLN A 160 22.65 -2.35 -24.04
CA GLN A 160 23.45 -1.47 -23.15
C GLN A 160 23.04 -1.52 -21.67
N ALA A 161 21.99 -2.26 -21.30
CA ALA A 161 21.83 -2.67 -19.92
C ALA A 161 22.99 -3.63 -19.59
N ASP A 162 23.69 -3.39 -18.49
CA ASP A 162 24.57 -4.42 -17.93
C ASP A 162 23.70 -5.68 -17.80
N ARG A 163 24.04 -6.74 -18.54
CA ARG A 163 23.18 -7.94 -18.66
C ARG A 163 22.91 -8.59 -17.30
N SER A 164 23.68 -8.24 -16.28
CA SER A 164 23.52 -8.70 -14.91
C SER A 164 22.42 -7.96 -14.12
N GLU A 165 21.96 -6.79 -14.59
CA GLU A 165 20.96 -5.94 -13.93
C GLU A 165 19.74 -5.69 -14.84
N SER A 166 19.44 -6.64 -15.73
CA SER A 166 18.29 -6.58 -16.64
C SER A 166 17.08 -7.31 -16.06
N LEU A 167 15.87 -6.99 -16.54
CA LEU A 167 14.65 -7.70 -16.14
C LEU A 167 14.77 -9.19 -16.45
N ALA A 168 15.26 -9.56 -17.63
CA ALA A 168 15.46 -10.96 -18.00
C ALA A 168 16.44 -11.68 -17.07
N ALA A 169 17.47 -11.01 -16.56
CA ALA A 169 18.41 -11.58 -15.60
C ALA A 169 17.74 -11.83 -14.24
N VAL A 170 16.97 -10.86 -13.73
CA VAL A 170 16.20 -11.01 -12.48
C VAL A 170 15.24 -12.20 -12.58
N LEU A 171 14.45 -12.28 -13.65
CA LEU A 171 13.49 -13.36 -13.86
C LEU A 171 14.18 -14.72 -14.01
N ASN A 172 15.36 -14.76 -14.66
CA ASN A 172 16.17 -15.96 -14.77
C ASN A 172 16.67 -16.45 -13.40
N ASP A 173 17.18 -15.53 -12.58
CA ASP A 173 17.70 -15.88 -11.25
C ASP A 173 16.57 -16.40 -10.35
N VAL A 174 15.42 -15.73 -10.36
CA VAL A 174 14.20 -16.18 -9.67
C VAL A 174 13.80 -17.58 -10.12
N ALA A 175 13.68 -17.81 -11.43
CA ALA A 175 13.24 -19.10 -11.96
C ALA A 175 14.22 -20.25 -11.67
N GLN A 176 15.51 -19.95 -11.48
CA GLN A 176 16.52 -20.93 -11.09
C GLN A 176 16.63 -21.09 -9.56
N GLY A 177 15.82 -20.35 -8.79
CA GLY A 177 15.87 -20.33 -7.33
C GLY A 177 17.19 -19.76 -6.80
N ILE A 178 17.87 -18.92 -7.57
CA ILE A 178 19.14 -18.35 -7.18
C ILE A 178 18.96 -16.99 -6.52
N ASP A 179 19.45 -16.87 -5.30
CA ASP A 179 19.50 -15.63 -4.55
C ASP A 179 20.70 -14.80 -5.02
N HIS A 180 20.59 -14.18 -6.19
CA HIS A 180 21.71 -13.52 -6.87
C HIS A 180 21.80 -12.00 -6.70
N GLN A 181 20.94 -11.38 -5.89
CA GLN A 181 20.93 -9.91 -5.79
C GLN A 181 21.19 -9.40 -4.38
N ALA A 182 22.16 -8.50 -4.27
CA ALA A 182 22.48 -7.84 -3.01
C ALA A 182 21.48 -6.73 -2.67
N GLU A 183 20.69 -6.27 -3.65
CA GLU A 183 19.69 -5.20 -3.57
C GLU A 183 18.70 -5.28 -4.75
N MET A 184 17.58 -4.55 -4.64
CA MET A 184 16.60 -4.42 -5.71
C MET A 184 17.21 -3.75 -6.95
N VAL A 185 17.00 -4.33 -8.13
CA VAL A 185 17.43 -3.71 -9.40
C VAL A 185 16.45 -2.63 -9.82
N SER A 186 17.00 -1.46 -10.20
CA SER A 186 16.22 -0.35 -10.75
C SER A 186 16.69 -0.03 -12.17
N ALA A 187 15.75 0.01 -13.11
CA ALA A 187 16.03 0.35 -14.50
C ALA A 187 15.17 1.53 -14.98
N PRO A 188 15.64 2.33 -15.95
CA PRO A 188 14.83 3.41 -16.50
C PRO A 188 13.63 2.87 -17.28
N THR A 189 12.49 3.53 -17.13
CA THR A 189 11.27 3.25 -17.89
C THR A 189 10.96 4.41 -18.83
N ALA A 190 10.66 4.11 -20.09
CA ALA A 190 10.06 5.06 -21.03
C ALA A 190 8.54 4.93 -20.97
N GLY A 191 7.81 6.04 -21.09
CA GLY A 191 6.35 6.02 -21.09
C GLY A 191 5.71 7.25 -20.48
N CYS A 192 4.38 7.24 -20.43
CA CYS A 192 3.57 8.28 -19.81
C CYS A 192 3.83 8.34 -18.30
N THR A 193 3.87 9.53 -17.72
CA THR A 193 3.95 9.71 -16.27
C THR A 193 2.65 9.27 -15.61
N LEU A 194 2.75 8.46 -14.54
CA LEU A 194 1.64 8.17 -13.65
C LEU A 194 1.61 9.22 -12.53
N SER A 195 0.49 9.91 -12.37
CA SER A 195 0.30 10.94 -11.34
C SER A 195 -0.54 10.44 -10.16
N PHE A 196 -0.30 10.98 -8.97
CA PHE A 196 -1.01 10.63 -7.74
C PHE A 196 -1.62 11.89 -7.08
N PRO A 197 -2.61 12.54 -7.72
CA PRO A 197 -3.13 13.84 -7.29
C PRO A 197 -3.59 13.87 -5.83
N GLN A 198 -4.19 12.78 -5.34
CA GLN A 198 -4.67 12.69 -3.95
C GLN A 198 -3.54 12.48 -2.96
N LYS A 199 -2.47 11.79 -3.34
CA LYS A 199 -1.23 11.70 -2.55
C LYS A 199 -0.61 13.08 -2.40
N GLU A 200 -0.44 13.80 -3.51
CA GLU A 200 0.17 15.14 -3.50
C GLU A 200 -0.66 16.11 -2.63
N LEU A 201 -1.99 16.04 -2.73
CA LEU A 201 -2.90 16.80 -1.88
C LEU A 201 -2.73 16.45 -0.38
N HIS A 202 -2.78 15.16 -0.03
CA HIS A 202 -2.72 14.72 1.37
C HIS A 202 -1.31 14.85 1.99
N LEU A 203 -0.24 14.88 1.18
CA LEU A 203 1.10 15.25 1.64
C LEU A 203 1.20 16.74 1.96
N ALA A 204 0.53 17.59 1.18
CA ALA A 204 0.48 19.03 1.44
C ALA A 204 -0.44 19.37 2.61
N THR A 205 -1.53 18.62 2.79
CA THR A 205 -2.50 18.81 3.88
C THR A 205 -2.99 17.44 4.33
N VAL A 206 -2.38 16.93 5.41
CA VAL A 206 -2.75 15.64 6.00
C VAL A 206 -4.23 15.68 6.43
N PRO A 207 -5.02 14.64 6.11
CA PRO A 207 -6.43 14.60 6.49
C PRO A 207 -6.63 14.73 7.99
N ASP A 208 -7.64 15.50 8.40
CA ASP A 208 -7.95 15.73 9.81
C ASP A 208 -8.72 14.56 10.43
N TYR A 209 -8.35 14.20 11.67
CA TYR A 209 -9.02 13.10 12.36
C TYR A 209 -10.49 13.40 12.65
N VAL A 210 -10.79 14.60 13.16
CA VAL A 210 -12.14 14.96 13.63
C VAL A 210 -13.08 15.19 12.44
N GLY A 211 -12.61 15.92 11.43
CA GLY A 211 -13.41 16.37 10.29
C GLY A 211 -13.53 15.36 9.15
N GLU A 212 -12.53 14.51 8.94
CA GLU A 212 -12.44 13.68 7.73
C GLU A 212 -12.38 12.19 8.03
N VAL A 213 -11.56 11.75 9.00
CA VAL A 213 -11.36 10.33 9.32
C VAL A 213 -12.47 9.77 10.19
N ALA A 214 -12.77 10.40 11.33
CA ALA A 214 -13.75 9.90 12.29
C ALA A 214 -15.17 9.77 11.70
N PRO A 215 -15.65 10.66 10.79
CA PRO A 215 -16.90 10.44 10.07
C PRO A 215 -16.92 9.15 9.24
N ILE A 216 -15.82 8.83 8.55
CA ILE A 216 -15.70 7.58 7.78
C ILE A 216 -15.76 6.37 8.72
N LEU A 217 -14.97 6.38 9.79
CA LEU A 217 -14.96 5.30 10.78
C LEU A 217 -16.33 5.11 11.42
N ASN A 218 -17.00 6.19 11.82
CA ASN A 218 -18.36 6.15 12.37
C ASN A 218 -19.37 5.53 11.39
N ALA A 219 -19.29 5.88 10.10
CA ALA A 219 -20.23 5.41 9.08
C ALA A 219 -19.98 3.96 8.66
N LYS A 220 -18.73 3.50 8.64
CA LYS A 220 -18.32 2.24 8.00
C LYS A 220 -17.88 1.16 8.99
N CYS A 221 -17.28 1.54 10.12
CA CYS A 221 -16.54 0.62 10.98
C CYS A 221 -17.17 0.49 12.38
N VAL A 222 -17.57 1.61 13.00
CA VAL A 222 -18.00 1.66 14.41
C VAL A 222 -19.22 0.78 14.67
N SER A 223 -20.11 0.56 13.70
CA SER A 223 -21.28 -0.33 13.91
C SER A 223 -20.89 -1.76 14.25
N CYS A 224 -19.68 -2.21 13.92
CA CYS A 224 -19.16 -3.53 14.32
C CYS A 224 -18.11 -3.40 15.43
N HIS A 225 -17.33 -2.32 15.41
CA HIS A 225 -16.27 -2.00 16.37
C HIS A 225 -16.78 -1.14 17.54
N VAL A 226 -17.74 -1.65 18.30
CA VAL A 226 -18.09 -1.09 19.63
C VAL A 226 -17.67 -2.05 20.73
N GLU A 227 -17.68 -1.57 21.97
CA GLU A 227 -17.53 -2.43 23.15
C GLU A 227 -18.58 -3.55 23.15
N GLY A 228 -18.13 -4.81 23.24
CA GLY A 228 -19.01 -5.99 23.17
C GLY A 228 -19.59 -6.28 21.78
N GLY A 229 -19.15 -5.56 20.73
CA GLY A 229 -19.49 -5.83 19.34
C GLY A 229 -18.73 -7.02 18.75
N ILE A 230 -18.95 -7.27 17.46
CA ILE A 230 -18.28 -8.37 16.73
C ILE A 230 -16.85 -8.03 16.29
N GLY A 231 -16.49 -6.74 16.29
CA GLY A 231 -15.13 -6.29 16.00
C GLY A 231 -14.18 -6.63 17.16
N PRO A 232 -12.90 -6.92 16.89
CA PRO A 232 -11.94 -7.35 17.91
C PRO A 232 -11.56 -6.26 18.93
N PHE A 233 -11.86 -4.99 18.64
CA PHE A 233 -11.61 -3.85 19.52
C PHE A 233 -12.65 -2.74 19.26
N PRO A 234 -12.98 -1.92 20.28
CA PRO A 234 -13.86 -0.77 20.12
C PRO A 234 -13.13 0.38 19.39
N MET A 235 -13.79 1.04 18.44
CA MET A 235 -13.33 2.30 17.85
C MET A 235 -14.01 3.46 18.56
N ASP A 236 -13.64 3.70 19.82
CA ASP A 236 -14.31 4.65 20.72
C ASP A 236 -13.49 5.91 21.04
N SER A 237 -12.26 5.98 20.55
CA SER A 237 -11.33 7.08 20.77
C SER A 237 -10.23 7.11 19.70
N HIS A 238 -9.65 8.29 19.49
CA HIS A 238 -8.49 8.52 18.64
C HIS A 238 -7.33 7.64 19.05
N GLN A 239 -7.02 7.58 20.35
CA GLN A 239 -5.91 6.80 20.86
C GLN A 239 -6.06 5.32 20.52
N MET A 240 -7.28 4.78 20.62
CA MET A 240 -7.55 3.41 20.25
C MET A 240 -7.36 3.20 18.74
N VAL A 241 -7.97 4.04 17.89
CA VAL A 241 -7.81 3.94 16.43
C VAL A 241 -6.35 4.10 16.01
N GLN A 242 -5.61 5.05 16.59
CA GLN A 242 -4.18 5.26 16.34
C GLN A 242 -3.36 4.02 16.72
N GLY A 243 -3.63 3.42 17.89
CA GLY A 243 -2.94 2.20 18.34
C GLY A 243 -3.14 1.01 17.41
N TRP A 244 -4.27 0.94 16.71
CA TRP A 244 -4.59 -0.10 15.74
C TRP A 244 -4.36 0.31 14.27
N SER A 245 -3.84 1.51 14.02
CA SER A 245 -3.73 2.11 12.67
C SER A 245 -3.00 1.22 11.66
N SER A 246 -1.88 0.60 12.04
CA SER A 246 -1.16 -0.34 11.15
C SER A 246 -2.00 -1.58 10.79
N MET A 247 -2.80 -2.09 11.73
CA MET A 247 -3.70 -3.20 11.45
C MET A 247 -4.87 -2.76 10.58
N ILE A 248 -5.41 -1.55 10.82
CA ILE A 248 -6.45 -0.95 9.98
C ILE A 248 -5.94 -0.83 8.53
N LYS A 249 -4.74 -0.28 8.31
CA LYS A 249 -4.13 -0.21 6.97
C LYS A 249 -4.03 -1.60 6.32
N GLU A 250 -3.49 -2.58 7.04
CA GLU A 250 -3.34 -3.94 6.51
C GLU A 250 -4.70 -4.58 6.12
N VAL A 251 -5.76 -4.47 6.94
CA VAL A 251 -7.07 -5.07 6.60
C VAL A 251 -7.78 -4.34 5.47
N LEU A 252 -7.55 -3.03 5.31
CA LEU A 252 -8.09 -2.25 4.21
C LEU A 252 -7.35 -2.54 2.90
N MET A 253 -6.01 -2.54 2.92
CA MET A 253 -5.20 -2.87 1.75
C MET A 253 -5.46 -4.29 1.25
N SER A 254 -5.62 -5.27 2.16
CA SER A 254 -5.96 -6.66 1.80
C SER A 254 -7.46 -6.92 1.59
N ARG A 255 -8.32 -5.88 1.63
CA ARG A 255 -9.78 -5.97 1.49
C ARG A 255 -10.44 -7.03 2.38
N ARG A 256 -9.89 -7.26 3.57
CA ARG A 256 -10.52 -8.07 4.63
C ARG A 256 -11.58 -7.29 5.39
N MET A 257 -11.51 -5.96 5.34
CA MET A 257 -12.51 -5.06 5.86
C MET A 257 -12.98 -4.10 4.76
N PRO A 258 -14.27 -3.75 4.71
CA PRO A 258 -15.38 -4.33 5.49
C PRO A 258 -15.65 -5.81 5.14
N PRO A 259 -16.28 -6.60 6.04
CA PRO A 259 -16.32 -8.06 5.93
C PRO A 259 -17.28 -8.62 4.88
N ALA A 260 -18.10 -7.78 4.23
CA ALA A 260 -19.09 -8.25 3.27
C ALA A 260 -18.45 -8.89 2.02
N GLN A 261 -17.24 -8.45 1.64
CA GLN A 261 -16.46 -9.00 0.52
C GLN A 261 -17.27 -9.17 -0.78
N VAL A 262 -18.16 -8.21 -1.06
CA VAL A 262 -18.97 -8.18 -2.28
C VAL A 262 -18.35 -7.22 -3.29
N ASP A 263 -18.34 -7.62 -4.56
CA ASP A 263 -17.86 -6.78 -5.66
C ASP A 263 -18.76 -5.51 -5.78
N PRO A 264 -18.21 -4.29 -5.65
CA PRO A 264 -18.99 -3.06 -5.79
C PRO A 264 -19.49 -2.81 -7.22
N HIS A 265 -18.94 -3.50 -8.22
CA HIS A 265 -19.35 -3.38 -9.62
C HIS A 265 -20.50 -4.34 -9.99
N VAL A 266 -20.88 -5.27 -9.09
CA VAL A 266 -21.93 -6.27 -9.34
C VAL A 266 -23.03 -6.15 -8.28
N ASN A 267 -24.14 -5.52 -8.67
CA ASN A 267 -25.23 -5.13 -7.75
C ASN A 267 -24.74 -4.21 -6.61
N HIS A 268 -25.66 -3.76 -5.76
CA HIS A 268 -25.29 -2.91 -4.63
C HIS A 268 -26.07 -3.33 -3.37
N PHE A 269 -25.32 -3.60 -2.29
CA PHE A 269 -25.88 -4.01 -1.01
C PHE A 269 -25.77 -2.88 0.02
N SER A 270 -26.88 -2.53 0.66
CA SER A 270 -26.94 -1.43 1.63
C SER A 270 -26.11 -1.67 2.90
N ASN A 271 -25.84 -2.93 3.23
CA ASN A 271 -25.09 -3.35 4.41
C ASN A 271 -23.62 -3.69 4.14
N ALA A 272 -23.14 -3.58 2.90
CA ALA A 272 -21.76 -3.95 2.54
C ALA A 272 -20.70 -2.95 3.01
N ARG A 273 -21.11 -1.75 3.45
CA ARG A 273 -20.24 -0.70 4.01
C ARG A 273 -19.07 -0.31 3.10
N TYR A 274 -19.26 -0.36 1.78
CA TYR A 274 -18.23 -0.02 0.79
C TYR A 274 -17.44 1.24 1.16
N LEU A 275 -16.14 1.20 0.93
CA LEU A 275 -15.26 2.37 0.98
C LEU A 275 -14.98 2.81 -0.45
N SER A 276 -15.22 4.08 -0.72
CA SER A 276 -14.79 4.71 -1.97
C SER A 276 -13.27 4.86 -2.02
N ALA A 277 -12.72 5.05 -3.22
CA ALA A 277 -11.30 5.33 -3.43
C ALA A 277 -10.83 6.53 -2.57
N ALA A 278 -11.61 7.61 -2.54
CA ALA A 278 -11.32 8.79 -1.74
C ALA A 278 -11.33 8.49 -0.22
N GLU A 279 -12.33 7.75 0.28
CA GLU A 279 -12.37 7.36 1.69
C GLU A 279 -11.16 6.48 2.07
N LEU A 280 -10.74 5.56 1.20
CA LEU A 280 -9.52 4.76 1.41
C LEU A 280 -8.27 5.64 1.44
N GLN A 281 -8.12 6.56 0.48
CA GLN A 281 -6.99 7.49 0.43
C GLN A 281 -6.92 8.39 1.67
N THR A 282 -8.05 8.92 2.12
CA THR A 282 -8.14 9.70 3.37
C THR A 282 -7.66 8.89 4.56
N LEU A 283 -8.16 7.66 4.72
CA LEU A 283 -7.79 6.79 5.84
C LEU A 283 -6.30 6.41 5.79
N LEU A 284 -5.80 5.95 4.64
CA LEU A 284 -4.43 5.43 4.55
C LEU A 284 -3.39 6.53 4.57
N HIS A 285 -3.59 7.66 3.90
CA HIS A 285 -2.65 8.79 3.97
C HIS A 285 -2.61 9.41 5.37
N TRP A 286 -3.74 9.43 6.09
CA TRP A 286 -3.76 9.81 7.50
C TRP A 286 -2.96 8.83 8.38
N ILE A 287 -3.13 7.52 8.16
CA ILE A 287 -2.34 6.49 8.87
C ILE A 287 -0.85 6.65 8.58
N ASP A 288 -0.49 6.85 7.32
CA ASP A 288 0.91 7.00 6.88
C ASP A 288 1.57 8.28 7.40
N ALA A 289 0.77 9.32 7.68
CA ALA A 289 1.20 10.51 8.40
C ALA A 289 1.33 10.32 9.93
N GLY A 290 1.18 9.10 10.44
CA GLY A 290 1.26 8.78 11.87
C GLY A 290 -0.07 8.88 12.62
N ALA A 291 -1.19 8.89 11.89
CA ALA A 291 -2.54 9.02 12.44
C ALA A 291 -2.71 10.22 13.40
N PRO A 292 -2.32 11.46 12.99
CA PRO A 292 -2.36 12.62 13.86
C PRO A 292 -3.78 12.96 14.27
N ARG A 293 -3.97 13.38 15.52
CA ARG A 293 -5.29 13.78 16.02
C ARG A 293 -5.78 15.12 15.46
N GLY A 294 -4.87 16.03 15.10
CA GLY A 294 -5.21 17.43 14.89
C GLY A 294 -5.52 18.18 16.20
N GLU A 295 -5.96 19.43 16.09
CA GLU A 295 -6.17 20.33 17.22
C GLU A 295 -7.61 20.28 17.80
N GLY A 296 -7.71 20.18 19.13
CA GLY A 296 -8.92 20.53 19.91
C GLY A 296 -10.12 19.59 19.76
N GLY A 297 -11.21 19.90 20.48
CA GLY A 297 -12.52 19.26 20.31
C GLY A 297 -12.76 17.95 21.08
N HIS A 298 -14.04 17.63 21.26
CA HIS A 298 -14.51 16.33 21.73
C HIS A 298 -14.21 15.27 20.67
N ASP A 299 -13.83 14.07 21.10
CA ASP A 299 -13.56 12.97 20.19
C ASP A 299 -14.87 12.47 19.55
N PRO A 300 -15.04 12.54 18.22
CA PRO A 300 -16.29 12.15 17.55
C PRO A 300 -16.61 10.67 17.63
N LEU A 301 -15.64 9.82 18.03
CA LEU A 301 -15.85 8.39 18.23
C LEU A 301 -16.35 8.06 19.63
N ILE A 302 -16.29 9.00 20.59
CA ILE A 302 -16.88 8.79 21.92
C ILE A 302 -18.40 8.79 21.75
N ARG A 303 -18.95 7.59 21.62
CA ARG A 303 -20.39 7.36 21.54
C ARG A 303 -20.88 6.86 22.89
N ARG A 304 -21.98 7.44 23.39
CA ARG A 304 -22.74 6.78 24.46
C ARG A 304 -23.31 5.48 23.87
N LEU A 305 -23.06 4.36 24.55
CA LEU A 305 -23.62 3.07 24.19
C LEU A 305 -25.14 3.18 24.28
N GLU A 306 -25.81 3.35 23.13
CA GLU A 306 -27.23 3.03 23.04
C GLU A 306 -27.33 1.51 23.16
N PRO A 307 -28.15 0.97 24.09
CA PRO A 307 -28.29 -0.47 24.24
C PRO A 307 -28.77 -1.05 22.91
N ARG A 308 -27.97 -1.94 22.33
CA ARG A 308 -28.39 -2.66 21.12
C ARG A 308 -29.55 -3.61 21.47
N PRO A 309 -30.57 -3.72 20.61
CA PRO A 309 -31.52 -4.81 20.75
C PRO A 309 -30.75 -6.14 20.68
N VAL A 310 -31.14 -7.11 21.50
CA VAL A 310 -30.54 -8.47 21.50
C VAL A 310 -30.59 -9.11 20.11
N TRP A 311 -31.56 -8.69 19.29
CA TRP A 311 -31.75 -9.14 17.91
C TRP A 311 -32.03 -7.96 16.98
N GLU A 312 -31.08 -7.60 16.10
CA GLU A 312 -31.22 -6.47 15.17
C GLU A 312 -32.29 -6.69 14.09
N LEU A 313 -32.62 -7.95 13.78
CA LEU A 313 -33.63 -8.34 12.79
C LEU A 313 -34.95 -8.82 13.41
N GLY A 314 -35.13 -8.66 14.73
CA GLY A 314 -36.24 -9.22 15.50
C GLY A 314 -35.87 -10.53 16.17
N GLU A 315 -36.62 -10.88 17.23
CA GLU A 315 -36.40 -12.12 17.98
C GLU A 315 -36.55 -13.35 17.06
N PRO A 316 -35.59 -14.30 17.07
CA PRO A 316 -35.68 -15.52 16.29
C PRO A 316 -36.91 -16.32 16.67
N ASP A 317 -37.54 -16.95 15.67
CA ASP A 317 -38.66 -17.86 15.90
C ASP A 317 -38.27 -19.09 16.76
N TYR A 318 -36.97 -19.41 16.83
CA TYR A 318 -36.44 -20.53 17.59
C TYR A 318 -34.97 -20.30 18.01
N ILE A 319 -34.62 -20.68 19.24
CA ILE A 319 -33.24 -20.65 19.77
C ILE A 319 -32.86 -22.10 20.11
N VAL A 320 -31.78 -22.62 19.52
CA VAL A 320 -31.28 -24.00 19.71
C VAL A 320 -30.07 -24.03 20.63
#